data_AF-A0A4V1V7N9-F1
#
_entry.id   AF-A0A4V1V7N9-F1
#
_cell.length_a   1.000
_cell.length_b   1.000
_cell.length_c   1.000
_cell.angle_alpha   90.00
_cell.angle_beta   90.00
_cell.angle_gamma   90.00
#
_symmetry.space_group_name_H-M   'P 1'
#
loop_
_entity.id
_entity.type
_entity.pdbx_description
1 polymer ?
#
loop_
_entity_poly.entity_id
_entity_poly.type
_entity_poly.pdbx_seq_one_letter_code
_entity_poly.pdbx_strand_id
1 'polypeptide(L)'
;MLLHMKADTRNSKLSHASLLWSGMDPNKSALERAFELARTGRYPTVELIRRAISAEGYFQSQIEGRELTRQLKALITASANAPVDDT
;
A
#
# COMPACT_ATOMS: atom_id res chain seq x y z
N MET A 1 -39.99 17.17 -24.17
CA MET A 1 -38.63 17.02 -24.73
C MET A 1 -37.69 16.54 -23.65
N LEU A 2 -36.66 15.83 -24.10
CA LEU A 2 -35.45 15.41 -23.40
C LEU A 2 -35.49 14.06 -22.66
N LEU A 3 -35.08 13.06 -23.43
CA LEU A 3 -34.49 11.79 -22.99
C LEU A 3 -33.43 12.01 -21.91
N HIS A 4 -33.45 11.20 -20.86
CA HIS A 4 -32.23 10.54 -20.39
C HIS A 4 -32.54 9.23 -19.67
N MET A 5 -32.43 8.15 -20.46
CA MET A 5 -31.76 6.88 -20.15
C MET A 5 -32.06 6.21 -18.79
N LYS A 6 -32.85 5.14 -18.85
CA LYS A 6 -32.77 4.03 -17.90
C LYS A 6 -31.61 3.13 -18.30
N ALA A 7 -30.78 2.75 -17.33
CA ALA A 7 -30.04 1.49 -17.21
C ALA A 7 -28.92 1.66 -16.17
N ASP A 8 -28.54 0.74 -15.31
CA ASP A 8 -29.08 -0.55 -14.90
C ASP A 8 -28.19 -1.00 -13.73
N THR A 9 -28.82 -1.55 -12.69
CA THR A 9 -28.43 -2.79 -12.01
C THR A 9 -27.01 -2.94 -11.41
N ARG A 10 -27.03 -3.33 -10.11
CA ARG A 10 -26.01 -4.03 -9.26
C ARG A 10 -25.31 -3.09 -8.28
N ASN A 11 -25.34 -3.24 -6.95
CA ASN A 11 -25.75 -4.37 -6.12
C ASN A 11 -25.85 -3.88 -4.65
N SER A 12 -27.05 -3.88 -4.08
CA SER A 12 -27.26 -3.84 -2.63
C SER A 12 -27.15 -5.26 -2.07
N LYS A 13 -25.98 -5.71 -1.63
CA LYS A 13 -25.86 -6.85 -0.70
C LYS A 13 -24.43 -7.03 -0.16
N LEU A 14 -24.34 -7.36 1.14
CA LEU A 14 -23.16 -7.73 1.96
C LEU A 14 -22.58 -6.53 2.71
N SER A 15 -23.08 -6.08 3.87
CA SER A 15 -23.42 -6.83 5.09
C SER A 15 -22.30 -7.79 5.52
N HIS A 16 -21.70 -7.52 6.68
CA HIS A 16 -21.01 -8.50 7.54
C HIS A 16 -19.55 -8.91 7.23
N ALA A 17 -18.77 -8.11 6.50
CA ALA A 17 -17.30 -8.34 6.39
C ALA A 17 -16.45 -7.28 7.13
N SER A 18 -17.07 -6.24 7.69
CA SER A 18 -16.39 -5.04 8.19
C SER A 18 -15.88 -5.10 9.63
N LEU A 19 -15.87 -6.29 10.26
CA LEU A 19 -15.46 -6.44 11.67
C LEU A 19 -14.29 -7.42 11.89
N LEU A 20 -13.68 -7.95 10.83
CA LEU A 20 -12.56 -8.91 10.94
C LEU A 20 -11.34 -8.58 10.07
N TRP A 21 -11.35 -7.45 9.37
CA TRP A 21 -10.26 -7.06 8.47
C TRP A 21 -9.58 -5.78 8.96
N SER A 22 -8.99 -5.85 10.16
CA SER A 22 -8.30 -4.71 10.80
C SER A 22 -6.87 -4.47 10.29
N GLY A 23 -6.51 -4.89 9.07
CA GLY A 23 -5.12 -4.81 8.61
C GLY A 23 -4.90 -4.23 7.21
N MET A 24 -5.79 -4.52 6.26
CA MET A 24 -5.52 -4.23 4.85
C MET A 24 -6.56 -3.26 4.27
N ASP A 25 -6.12 -2.20 3.63
CA ASP A 25 -7.01 -1.49 2.70
C ASP A 25 -7.10 -2.33 1.42
N PRO A 26 -8.27 -2.88 1.02
CA PRO A 26 -8.40 -3.62 -0.24
C PRO A 26 -8.19 -2.72 -1.47
N ASN A 27 -8.19 -1.40 -1.26
CA ASN A 27 -7.89 -0.39 -2.28
C ASN A 27 -6.39 -0.06 -2.39
N LYS A 28 -5.54 -0.53 -1.47
CA LYS A 28 -4.10 -0.32 -1.54
C LYS A 28 -3.42 -1.60 -1.99
N SER A 29 -2.48 -1.48 -2.92
CA SER A 29 -1.61 -2.59 -3.27
C SER A 29 -0.49 -2.77 -2.25
N ALA A 30 0.01 -4.01 -2.11
CA ALA A 30 1.19 -4.30 -1.28
C ALA A 30 2.38 -3.40 -1.65
N LEU A 31 2.51 -3.10 -2.95
CA LEU A 31 3.51 -2.20 -3.51
C LEU A 31 3.38 -0.79 -2.93
N GLU A 32 2.21 -0.17 -3.05
CA GLU A 32 1.95 1.16 -2.50
C GLU A 32 2.26 1.21 -1.00
N ARG A 33 1.84 0.18 -0.25
CA ARG A 33 2.16 0.08 1.18
C ARG A 33 3.66 0.02 1.43
N ALA A 34 4.41 -0.80 0.67
CA ALA A 34 5.85 -0.89 0.80
C ALA A 34 6.56 0.45 0.51
N PHE A 35 6.08 1.19 -0.50
CA PHE A 35 6.58 2.53 -0.82
C PHE A 35 6.26 3.55 0.29
N GLU A 36 5.06 3.50 0.89
CA GLU A 36 4.72 4.32 2.06
C GLU A 36 5.68 4.03 3.22
N LEU A 37 5.88 2.76 3.57
CA LEU A 37 6.78 2.36 4.66
C LEU A 37 8.23 2.78 4.38
N ALA A 38 8.72 2.64 3.15
CA ALA A 38 10.05 3.11 2.77
C ALA A 38 10.20 4.63 2.95
N ARG A 39 9.18 5.40 2.57
CA ARG A 39 9.16 6.86 2.68
C ARG A 39 9.15 7.36 4.13
N THR A 40 8.60 6.57 5.07
CA THR A 40 8.65 6.94 6.49
C THR A 40 10.06 6.94 7.06
N GLY A 41 11.03 6.28 6.41
CA GLY A 41 12.38 6.10 6.94
C GLY A 41 12.46 5.23 8.20
N ARG A 42 11.33 4.73 8.74
CA ARG A 42 11.28 3.90 9.95
C ARG A 42 11.85 2.50 9.74
N TYR A 43 11.91 2.05 8.50
CA TYR A 43 12.35 0.71 8.13
C TYR A 43 13.70 0.79 7.41
N PRO A 44 14.82 0.37 8.05
CA PRO A 44 16.15 0.48 7.48
C PRO A 44 16.43 -0.53 6.35
N THR A 45 15.59 -1.55 6.21
CA THR A 45 15.76 -2.61 5.19
C THR A 45 14.43 -2.99 4.55
N VAL A 46 14.49 -3.41 3.28
CA VAL A 46 13.34 -3.90 2.51
C VAL A 46 12.70 -5.14 3.16
N GLU A 47 13.49 -5.96 3.86
CA GLU A 47 12.99 -7.14 4.57
C GLU A 47 12.06 -6.77 5.73
N LEU A 48 12.38 -5.69 6.47
CA LEU A 48 11.49 -5.19 7.52
C LEU A 48 10.20 -4.60 6.94
N ILE A 49 10.28 -3.94 5.79
CA ILE A 49 9.09 -3.50 5.04
C ILE A 49 8.23 -4.70 4.66
N ARG A 50 8.83 -5.78 4.12
CA ARG A 50 8.11 -7.03 3.79
C ARG A 50 7.43 -7.65 5.02
N ARG A 51 8.10 -7.67 6.16
CA ARG A 51 7.51 -8.15 7.40
C ARG A 51 6.33 -7.29 7.86
N ALA A 52 6.47 -5.97 7.77
CA ALA A 52 5.41 -5.04 8.16
C ALA A 52 4.17 -5.18 7.28
N ILE A 53 4.33 -5.16 5.95
CA ILE A 53 3.20 -5.36 5.03
C ILE A 53 2.56 -6.76 5.23
N SER A 54 3.35 -7.81 5.50
CA SER A 54 2.80 -9.14 5.78
C SER A 54 2.05 -9.21 7.11
N ALA A 55 2.50 -8.48 8.13
CA ALA A 55 1.76 -8.33 9.39
C ALA A 55 0.45 -7.55 9.20
N GLU A 56 0.42 -6.61 8.26
CA GLU A 56 -0.80 -5.91 7.83
C GLU A 56 -1.73 -6.81 6.97
N GLY A 57 -1.22 -7.93 6.46
CA GLY A 57 -1.96 -8.93 5.67
C GLY A 57 -1.61 -8.96 4.18
N TYR A 58 -0.75 -8.05 3.71
CA TYR A 58 -0.37 -7.93 2.30
C TYR A 58 0.48 -9.09 1.80
N PHE A 59 0.19 -9.54 0.58
CA PHE A 59 0.97 -10.56 -0.10
C PHE A 59 2.35 -10.04 -0.50
N GLN A 60 3.38 -10.56 0.17
CA GLN A 60 4.77 -10.22 -0.10
C GLN A 60 5.24 -10.58 -1.52
N SER A 61 4.56 -11.48 -2.24
CA SER A 61 4.94 -11.84 -3.62
C SER A 61 4.85 -10.68 -4.61
N GLN A 62 4.12 -9.62 -4.26
CA GLN A 62 4.07 -8.38 -5.05
C GLN A 62 5.31 -7.48 -4.81
N ILE A 63 6.08 -7.75 -3.75
CA ILE A 63 7.36 -7.10 -3.42
C ILE A 63 8.52 -8.06 -3.74
N GLU A 64 8.45 -8.68 -4.90
CA GLU A 64 9.52 -9.52 -5.42
C GLU A 64 10.14 -8.88 -6.65
N GLY A 65 11.46 -9.03 -6.81
CA GLY A 65 12.21 -8.47 -7.93
C GLY A 65 13.35 -7.56 -7.52
N ARG A 66 14.45 -7.69 -8.26
CA ARG A 66 15.70 -6.93 -8.03
C ARG A 66 15.51 -5.43 -8.23
N GLU A 67 14.72 -5.04 -9.23
CA GLU A 67 14.40 -3.64 -9.55
C GLU A 67 13.56 -2.98 -8.44
N LEU A 68 12.51 -3.67 -7.97
CA LEU A 68 11.61 -3.21 -6.92
C LEU A 68 12.35 -3.04 -5.58
N THR A 69 13.17 -4.03 -5.24
CA THR A 69 14.04 -3.98 -4.05
C THR A 69 15.03 -2.82 -4.13
N ARG A 70 15.60 -2.56 -5.31
CA ARG A 70 16.52 -1.44 -5.53
C ARG A 70 15.82 -0.09 -5.33
N GLN A 71 14.61 0.07 -5.85
CA GLN A 71 13.82 1.30 -5.69
C GLN A 71 13.45 1.55 -4.22
N LEU A 72 12.96 0.52 -3.51
CA LEU A 72 12.67 0.64 -2.08
C LEU A 72 13.91 0.98 -1.28
N LYS A 73 15.05 0.34 -1.56
CA LYS A 73 16.32 0.65 -0.91
C LYS A 73 16.76 2.09 -1.15
N ALA A 74 16.66 2.58 -2.40
CA ALA A 74 16.98 3.96 -2.74
C ALA A 74 16.09 4.95 -1.98
N LEU A 75 14.79 4.65 -1.84
CA LEU A 75 13.85 5.45 -1.06
C LEU A 75 14.13 5.44 0.44
N ILE A 76 14.47 4.29 1.01
CA ILE A 76 14.88 4.19 2.42
C ILE A 76 16.11 5.06 2.65
N THR A 77 17.13 4.95 1.79
CA THR A 77 18.33 5.78 1.89
C THR A 77 18.00 7.26 1.73
N ALA A 78 17.16 7.63 0.75
CA ALA A 78 16.74 9.00 0.54
C ALA A 78 15.94 9.57 1.72
N SER A 79 15.11 8.75 2.36
CA SER A 79 14.30 9.16 3.51
C SER A 79 15.13 9.22 4.79
N ALA A 80 16.11 8.33 4.95
CA ALA A 80 17.06 8.34 6.06
C ALA A 80 18.09 9.49 5.94
N ASN A 81 18.42 9.89 4.72
CA ASN A 81 19.33 10.99 4.41
C ASN A 81 18.57 12.27 4.02
N ALA A 82 17.25 12.34 4.23
CA ALA A 82 16.55 13.61 4.10
C ALA A 82 17.15 14.52 5.18
N PRO A 83 17.91 15.58 4.82
CA PRO A 83 18.25 16.57 5.81
C PRO A 83 16.92 17.06 6.39
N VAL A 84 16.89 17.20 7.70
CA VAL A 84 15.95 18.12 8.34
C VAL A 84 16.22 19.47 7.68
N ASP A 85 15.55 19.73 6.56
CA ASP A 85 15.45 21.05 5.96
C ASP A 85 14.55 21.84 6.91
N ASP A 86 15.20 22.26 7.99
CA ASP A 86 14.76 23.33 8.88
C ASP A 86 14.56 24.57 8.00
N THR A 87 13.47 25.26 8.30
CA THR A 87 12.89 26.41 7.59
C THR A 87 13.89 27.49 7.16
#